data_AF-A0A800MNI2-F1
#
_entry.id   AF-A0A800MNI2-F1
#
_cell.length_a   1.000
_cell.length_b   1.000
_cell.length_c   1.000
_cell.angle_alpha   90.00
_cell.angle_beta   90.00
_cell.angle_gamma   90.00
#
_symmetry.space_group_name_H-M   'P 1'
#
loop_
_entity.id
_entity.type
_entity.pdbx_description
1 polymer ?
#
loop_
_entity_poly.entity_id
_entity_poly.type
_entity_poly.pdbx_seq_one_letter_code
_entity_poly.pdbx_strand_id
1 'polypeptide(L)'
;MKKENNKWTTLFEFNNEFDAGRLTYENYIPIHAVLFRRAILESGCRFVEHLSMYEDWAFWVKASQLGAFVHNNELGAMYRVDANSGVGLPGTNQSFDKEYRDFIEWAKNEWSFSQAFTLVRNSVQRTEVEEKFHQSNKKIDQLQLQLTHAERGLTQAKRGFEIERNHILSSTSWRITAPLR
;
A
#
# COMPACT_ATOMS: atom_id res chain seq x y z
N MET A 1 0.40 12.34 -9.52
CA MET A 1 -0.99 12.62 -9.94
C MET A 1 -1.16 12.38 -11.42
N LYS A 2 -2.34 11.92 -11.83
CA LYS A 2 -2.76 11.77 -13.24
C LYS A 2 -3.98 12.63 -13.50
N LYS A 3 -4.09 13.22 -14.69
CA LYS A 3 -5.28 13.96 -15.12
C LYS A 3 -6.09 13.10 -16.09
N GLU A 4 -7.33 12.79 -15.74
CA GLU A 4 -8.29 12.08 -16.60
C GLU A 4 -9.61 12.85 -16.58
N ASN A 5 -10.22 13.07 -17.75
CA ASN A 5 -11.50 13.79 -17.88
C ASN A 5 -11.55 15.14 -17.12
N ASN A 6 -10.47 15.93 -17.21
CA ASN A 6 -10.29 17.19 -16.48
C ASN A 6 -10.24 17.11 -14.94
N LYS A 7 -10.19 15.91 -14.36
CA LYS A 7 -10.03 15.69 -12.92
C LYS A 7 -8.62 15.18 -12.60
N TRP A 8 -8.03 15.71 -11.54
CA TRP A 8 -6.78 15.20 -10.99
C TRP A 8 -7.08 14.08 -10.01
N THR A 9 -6.34 12.99 -10.15
CA THR A 9 -6.39 11.85 -9.23
C THR A 9 -4.99 11.61 -8.66
N THR A 10 -4.90 11.49 -7.35
CA THR A 10 -3.70 11.02 -6.65
C THR A 10 -3.55 9.53 -6.90
N LEU A 11 -2.38 9.12 -7.42
CA LEU A 11 -2.08 7.70 -7.65
C LEU A 11 -1.36 7.09 -6.45
N PHE A 12 -0.36 7.81 -5.94
CA PHE A 12 0.47 7.43 -4.81
C PHE A 12 0.82 8.68 -4.01
N GLU A 13 0.93 8.53 -2.70
CA GLU A 13 1.45 9.54 -1.77
C GLU A 13 2.76 9.05 -1.17
N PHE A 14 3.79 9.89 -1.22
CA PHE A 14 5.09 9.61 -0.62
C PHE A 14 5.21 10.45 0.66
N ASN A 15 4.93 9.83 1.81
CA ASN A 15 4.94 10.48 3.13
C ASN A 15 5.38 9.50 4.23
N ASN A 16 6.49 8.79 3.99
CA ASN A 16 7.03 7.85 4.95
C ASN A 16 8.25 8.46 5.66
N GLU A 17 8.39 8.15 6.94
CA GLU A 17 9.60 8.46 7.69
C GLU A 17 10.84 7.87 7.02
N PHE A 18 11.97 8.54 7.24
CA PHE A 18 13.23 8.08 6.69
C PHE A 18 13.69 6.77 7.33
N ASP A 19 13.79 5.74 6.51
CA ASP A 19 14.37 4.44 6.81
C ASP A 19 15.55 4.17 5.85
N ALA A 20 16.76 4.16 6.41
CA ALA A 20 18.00 3.91 5.67
C ALA A 20 18.12 2.45 5.20
N GLY A 21 17.49 1.52 5.91
CA GLY A 21 17.43 0.12 5.52
C GLY A 21 16.42 -0.11 4.41
N ARG A 22 15.28 0.61 4.40
CA ARG A 22 14.33 0.62 3.29
C ARG A 22 14.93 1.16 2.00
N LEU A 23 15.73 2.22 2.13
CA LEU A 23 16.37 2.89 0.99
C LEU A 23 17.30 1.98 0.18
N THR A 24 17.67 0.80 0.68
CA THR A 24 18.58 -0.11 -0.05
C THR A 24 17.86 -0.95 -1.11
N TYR A 25 16.56 -1.20 -0.96
CA TYR A 25 15.75 -1.92 -1.95
C TYR A 25 14.63 -1.10 -2.57
N GLU A 26 14.32 0.07 -2.01
CA GLU A 26 13.19 0.85 -2.47
C GLU A 26 13.59 2.31 -2.70
N ASN A 27 13.39 2.76 -3.93
CA ASN A 27 13.39 4.17 -4.30
C ASN A 27 12.06 4.82 -3.87
N TYR A 28 11.89 5.06 -2.57
CA TYR A 28 10.64 5.59 -1.99
C TYR A 28 10.65 7.11 -1.75
N ILE A 29 11.74 7.79 -2.06
CA ILE A 29 11.88 9.23 -1.84
C ILE A 29 11.88 9.93 -3.20
N PRO A 30 10.85 10.72 -3.55
CA PRO A 30 10.82 11.39 -4.85
C PRO A 30 11.98 12.38 -5.04
N ILE A 31 12.57 12.41 -6.24
CA ILE A 31 13.72 13.27 -6.58
C ILE A 31 13.55 14.76 -6.25
N HIS A 32 12.31 15.25 -6.28
CA HIS A 32 11.95 16.65 -6.05
C HIS A 32 11.51 16.94 -4.61
N ALA A 33 11.61 15.95 -3.71
CA ALA A 33 11.18 16.05 -2.32
C ALA A 33 12.35 16.14 -1.32
N VAL A 34 13.59 16.25 -1.81
CA VAL A 34 14.79 16.21 -0.95
C VAL A 34 15.61 17.49 -1.08
N LEU A 35 16.08 17.99 0.05
CA LEU A 35 17.05 19.09 0.14
C LEU A 35 18.33 18.61 0.84
N PHE A 36 19.47 19.06 0.35
CA PHE A 36 20.78 18.70 0.89
C PHE A 36 21.50 19.94 1.42
N ARG A 37 22.25 19.77 2.52
CA ARG A 37 23.26 20.74 2.94
C ARG A 37 24.45 20.68 1.98
N ARG A 38 25.08 21.82 1.73
CA ARG A 38 26.29 21.91 0.87
C ARG A 38 27.41 20.97 1.32
N ALA A 39 27.53 20.72 2.61
CA ALA A 39 28.51 19.82 3.21
C ALA A 39 28.51 18.40 2.60
N ILE A 40 27.37 17.92 2.08
CA ILE A 40 27.29 16.63 1.38
C ILE A 40 28.14 16.65 0.10
N LEU A 41 28.20 17.77 -0.62
CA LEU A 41 29.08 17.89 -1.79
C LEU A 41 30.55 18.05 -1.38
N GLU A 42 30.81 18.71 -0.25
CA GLU A 42 32.17 18.91 0.27
C GLU A 42 32.79 17.60 0.77
N SER A 43 31.98 16.63 1.21
CA SER A 43 32.44 15.29 1.56
C SER A 43 32.79 14.39 0.36
N GLY A 44 32.65 14.91 -0.88
CA GLY A 44 32.90 14.13 -2.10
C GLY A 44 31.70 13.31 -2.57
N CYS A 45 30.50 13.45 -1.97
CA CYS A 45 29.31 12.79 -2.49
C CYS A 45 28.94 13.34 -3.87
N ARG A 46 28.84 12.47 -4.87
CA ARG A 46 28.55 12.77 -6.27
C ARG A 46 27.59 11.75 -6.84
N PHE A 47 26.87 12.13 -7.89
CA PHE A 47 26.10 11.21 -8.71
C PHE A 47 26.98 10.10 -9.28
N VAL A 48 26.37 8.95 -9.51
CA VAL A 48 27.03 7.80 -10.13
C VAL A 48 26.78 7.89 -11.63
N GLU A 49 27.65 8.62 -12.34
CA GLU A 49 27.41 9.07 -13.72
C GLU A 49 27.30 7.94 -14.76
N HIS A 50 27.73 6.72 -14.43
CA HIS A 50 27.57 5.57 -15.34
C HIS A 50 26.18 4.91 -15.25
N LEU A 51 25.36 5.27 -14.25
CA LEU A 51 23.97 4.84 -14.18
C LEU A 51 23.11 5.75 -15.06
N SER A 52 22.45 5.16 -16.06
CA SER A 52 21.52 5.90 -16.94
C SER A 52 20.15 6.15 -16.30
N MET A 53 19.85 5.48 -15.20
CA MET A 53 18.65 5.60 -14.40
C MET A 53 19.00 5.23 -12.95
N TYR A 54 18.24 5.75 -11.99
CA TYR A 54 18.46 5.51 -10.55
C TYR A 54 19.75 6.12 -10.00
N GLU A 55 20.33 7.09 -10.71
CA GLU A 55 21.47 7.89 -10.25
C GLU A 55 21.12 8.76 -9.03
N ASP A 56 19.86 9.23 -8.97
CA ASP A 56 19.28 9.92 -7.83
C ASP A 56 19.16 9.00 -6.62
N TRP A 57 18.70 7.77 -6.84
CA TRP A 57 18.63 6.75 -5.81
C TRP A 57 20.00 6.41 -5.25
N ALA A 58 20.97 6.18 -6.14
CA ALA A 58 22.36 5.97 -5.75
C ALA A 58 22.92 7.14 -4.93
N PHE A 59 22.56 8.38 -5.29
CA PHE A 59 22.94 9.56 -4.54
C PHE A 59 22.33 9.57 -3.13
N TRP A 60 21.05 9.23 -2.94
CA TRP A 60 20.45 9.16 -1.61
C TRP A 60 21.08 8.07 -0.75
N VAL A 61 21.40 6.90 -1.33
CA VAL A 61 22.11 5.83 -0.63
C VAL A 61 23.45 6.35 -0.11
N LYS A 62 24.25 7.01 -0.94
CA LYS A 62 25.53 7.61 -0.50
C LYS A 62 25.34 8.71 0.55
N ALA A 63 24.37 9.60 0.34
CA ALA A 63 24.08 10.68 1.28
C ALA A 63 23.63 10.15 2.66
N SER A 64 22.87 9.05 2.68
CA SER A 64 22.38 8.42 3.92
C SER A 64 23.51 7.86 4.80
N GLN A 65 24.66 7.54 4.21
CA GLN A 65 25.85 7.10 4.95
C GLN A 65 26.56 8.25 5.66
N LEU A 66 26.35 9.49 5.22
CA LEU A 66 26.93 10.70 5.82
C LEU A 66 26.05 11.28 6.93
N GLY A 67 24.76 10.93 6.94
CA GLY A 67 23.80 11.37 7.94
C GLY A 67 22.36 11.01 7.59
N ALA A 68 21.49 10.99 8.61
CA ALA A 68 20.09 10.68 8.45
C ALA A 68 19.31 11.83 7.78
N PHE A 69 18.28 11.48 7.01
CA PHE A 69 17.37 12.46 6.43
C PHE A 69 16.29 12.79 7.47
N VAL A 70 15.93 14.07 7.56
CA VAL A 70 14.84 14.52 8.42
C VAL A 70 13.55 14.53 7.59
N HIS A 71 12.54 13.81 8.06
CA HIS A 71 11.24 13.76 7.40
C HIS A 71 10.37 14.95 7.81
N ASN A 72 9.83 15.66 6.82
CA ASN A 72 8.72 16.60 7.00
C ASN A 72 7.43 15.89 6.57
N ASN A 73 6.45 15.77 7.47
CA ASN A 73 5.22 15.03 7.22
C ASN A 73 4.17 15.80 6.37
N GLU A 74 4.52 16.99 5.90
CA GLU A 74 3.69 17.81 5.03
C GLU A 74 3.98 17.53 3.55
N LEU A 75 2.91 17.32 2.77
CA LEU A 75 3.00 17.16 1.32
C LEU A 75 3.28 18.51 0.65
N GLY A 76 4.54 18.76 0.31
CA GLY A 76 4.99 20.03 -0.28
C GLY A 76 5.06 20.07 -1.82
N ALA A 77 4.93 18.94 -2.51
CA ALA A 77 5.12 18.88 -3.96
C ALA A 77 4.27 17.81 -4.65
N MET A 78 4.11 17.95 -5.97
CA MET A 78 3.29 17.07 -6.80
C MET A 78 4.05 16.65 -8.05
N TYR A 79 4.18 15.34 -8.26
CA TYR A 79 4.69 14.78 -9.50
C TYR A 79 3.55 14.53 -10.49
N ARG A 80 3.67 15.04 -11.72
CA ARG A 80 2.73 14.75 -12.80
C ARG A 80 3.25 13.58 -13.60
N VAL A 81 2.47 12.49 -13.67
CA VAL A 81 2.82 11.35 -14.53
C VAL A 81 1.98 11.40 -15.79
N ASP A 82 2.63 11.38 -16.94
CA ASP A 82 1.96 11.22 -18.23
C ASP A 82 1.74 9.72 -18.53
N ALA A 83 0.65 9.39 -19.23
CA ALA A 83 0.24 8.02 -19.52
C ALA A 83 1.30 7.19 -20.25
N ASN A 84 2.23 7.83 -20.97
CA ASN A 84 3.29 7.16 -21.74
C ASN A 84 4.69 7.29 -21.11
N SER A 85 4.81 7.87 -19.91
CA SER A 85 6.12 8.28 -19.36
C SER A 85 6.47 7.67 -18.00
N GLY A 86 5.65 6.76 -17.49
CA GLY A 86 5.80 6.22 -16.14
C GLY A 86 6.81 5.09 -16.05
N VAL A 87 8.04 5.37 -15.63
CA VAL A 87 8.87 4.34 -14.99
C VAL A 87 8.19 3.93 -13.70
N GLY A 88 7.90 2.63 -13.53
CA GLY A 88 7.28 2.09 -12.31
C GLY A 88 5.77 2.33 -12.15
N LEU A 89 5.05 2.75 -13.20
CA LEU A 89 3.58 2.79 -13.15
C LEU A 89 2.96 1.41 -13.41
N PRO A 90 1.90 1.03 -12.66
CA PRO A 90 1.11 -0.15 -13.00
C PRO A 90 0.54 -0.02 -14.43
N GLY A 91 0.78 -1.03 -15.28
CA GLY A 91 0.26 -1.09 -16.64
C GLY A 91 1.21 -0.64 -17.75
N THR A 92 2.44 -0.20 -17.44
CA THR A 92 3.49 -0.03 -18.46
C THR A 92 4.20 -1.36 -18.68
N ASN A 93 4.11 -1.94 -19.88
CA ASN A 93 4.77 -3.21 -20.22
C ASN A 93 6.30 -3.05 -20.47
N GLN A 94 6.89 -1.99 -19.93
CA GLN A 94 8.30 -1.66 -20.10
C GLN A 94 9.12 -2.40 -19.05
N SER A 95 10.07 -3.22 -19.50
CA SER A 95 11.07 -3.81 -18.61
C SER A 95 12.15 -2.79 -18.28
N PHE A 96 12.60 -2.80 -17.02
CA PHE A 96 13.72 -2.02 -16.51
C PHE A 96 14.84 -2.93 -15.99
N ASP A 97 14.91 -4.17 -16.47
CA ASP A 97 15.83 -5.20 -15.94
C ASP A 97 17.30 -4.80 -16.10
N LYS A 98 17.63 -4.09 -17.18
CA LYS A 98 18.99 -3.58 -17.41
C LYS A 98 19.33 -2.52 -16.38
N GLU A 99 18.46 -1.53 -16.18
CA GLU A 99 18.64 -0.44 -15.25
C GLU A 99 18.74 -0.95 -13.80
N TYR A 100 17.89 -1.91 -13.43
CA TYR A 100 17.99 -2.59 -12.14
C TYR A 100 19.29 -3.38 -11.99
N ARG A 101 19.73 -4.11 -13.03
CA ARG A 101 21.01 -4.82 -13.01
C ARG A 101 22.16 -3.83 -12.76
N ASP A 102 22.22 -2.75 -13.52
CA ASP A 102 23.29 -1.75 -13.40
C ASP A 102 23.30 -1.12 -12.00
N PHE A 103 22.12 -0.76 -11.47
CA PHE A 103 21.99 -0.26 -10.11
C PHE A 103 22.45 -1.28 -9.06
N ILE A 104 22.03 -2.55 -9.15
CA ILE A 104 22.39 -3.60 -8.18
C ILE A 104 23.89 -3.91 -8.22
N GLU A 105 24.48 -3.96 -9.42
CA GLU A 105 25.92 -4.18 -9.59
C GLU A 105 26.75 -3.08 -8.93
N TRP A 106 26.28 -1.83 -8.96
CA TRP A 106 26.86 -0.74 -8.19
C TRP A 106 26.55 -0.89 -6.68
N ALA A 107 25.28 -0.98 -6.31
CA ALA A 107 24.79 -0.86 -4.93
C ALA A 107 25.32 -1.96 -4.00
N LYS A 108 25.54 -3.18 -4.51
CA LYS A 108 26.10 -4.29 -3.72
C LYS A 108 27.50 -4.00 -3.16
N ASN A 109 28.26 -3.10 -3.79
CA ASN A 109 29.58 -2.69 -3.31
C ASN A 109 29.53 -1.53 -2.31
N GLU A 110 28.36 -0.92 -2.13
CA GLU A 110 28.18 0.31 -1.35
C GLU A 110 27.41 0.07 -0.05
N TRP A 111 26.60 -1.00 0.01
CA TRP A 111 25.81 -1.31 1.19
C TRP A 111 26.67 -1.78 2.37
N SER A 112 26.38 -1.24 3.55
CA SER A 112 26.87 -1.80 4.81
C SER A 112 26.23 -3.16 5.10
N PHE A 113 26.83 -3.94 6.01
CA PHE A 113 26.23 -5.20 6.48
C PHE A 113 24.80 -5.00 7.01
N SER A 114 24.55 -3.93 7.78
CA SER A 114 23.21 -3.65 8.33
C SER A 114 22.17 -3.41 7.23
N GLN A 115 22.56 -2.69 6.18
CA GLN A 115 21.73 -2.45 5.00
C GLN A 115 21.43 -3.73 4.23
N ALA A 116 22.46 -4.54 3.96
CA ALA A 116 22.31 -5.83 3.30
C ALA A 116 21.47 -6.82 4.14
N PHE A 117 21.68 -6.84 5.45
CA PHE A 117 20.91 -7.68 6.38
C PHE A 117 19.44 -7.26 6.43
N THR A 118 19.14 -5.96 6.33
CA THR A 118 17.76 -5.47 6.29
C THR A 118 17.01 -5.99 5.06
N LEU A 119 17.67 -6.10 3.90
CA LEU A 119 17.10 -6.71 2.70
C LEU A 119 16.62 -8.14 2.96
N VAL A 120 17.49 -8.96 3.54
CA VAL A 120 17.21 -10.37 3.84
C VAL A 120 16.11 -10.48 4.90
N ARG A 121 16.18 -9.67 5.95
CA ARG A 121 15.16 -9.68 7.01
C ARG A 121 13.78 -9.30 6.47
N ASN A 122 13.71 -8.27 5.63
CA ASN A 122 12.44 -7.79 5.08
C ASN A 122 11.84 -8.79 4.08
N SER A 123 12.66 -9.53 3.33
CA SER A 123 12.16 -10.59 2.45
C SER A 123 11.51 -11.73 3.24
N VAL A 124 12.07 -12.12 4.39
CA VAL A 124 11.47 -13.12 5.29
C VAL A 124 10.17 -12.61 5.90
N GLN A 125 10.17 -11.38 6.43
CA GLN A 125 8.96 -10.78 7.01
C GLN A 125 7.83 -10.63 6.00
N ARG A 126 8.15 -10.36 4.73
CA ARG A 126 7.16 -10.24 3.67
C ARG A 126 6.36 -11.55 3.49
N THR A 127 7.03 -12.71 3.48
CA THR A 127 6.35 -14.00 3.39
C THR A 127 5.38 -14.22 4.55
N GLU A 128 5.79 -13.91 5.78
CA GLU A 128 4.92 -14.03 6.95
C GLU A 128 3.70 -13.10 6.87
N VAL A 129 3.89 -11.86 6.38
CA VAL A 129 2.80 -10.89 6.20
C VAL A 129 1.85 -11.35 5.10
N GLU A 130 2.35 -11.87 3.98
CA GLU A 130 1.53 -12.41 2.89
C GLU A 130 0.69 -13.61 3.36
N GLU A 131 1.26 -14.50 4.17
CA GLU A 131 0.52 -15.61 4.78
C GLU A 131 -0.59 -15.11 5.71
N LYS A 132 -0.28 -14.17 6.61
CA LYS A 132 -1.27 -13.57 7.52
C LYS A 132 -2.37 -12.84 6.76
N PHE A 133 -2.03 -12.14 5.68
CA PHE A 133 -2.99 -11.47 4.81
C PHE A 133 -3.92 -12.50 4.14
N HIS A 134 -3.37 -13.58 3.60
CA HIS A 134 -4.15 -14.66 3.00
C HIS A 134 -5.08 -15.34 4.01
N GLN A 135 -4.61 -15.61 5.22
CA GLN A 135 -5.43 -16.15 6.32
C GLN A 135 -6.55 -15.18 6.72
N SER A 136 -6.24 -13.89 6.80
CA SER A 136 -7.21 -12.84 7.15
C SER A 136 -8.30 -12.72 6.08
N ASN A 137 -7.93 -12.74 4.79
CA ASN A 137 -8.89 -12.70 3.69
C ASN A 137 -9.81 -13.94 3.72
N LYS A 138 -9.28 -15.13 3.92
CA LYS A 138 -10.09 -16.35 4.12
C LYS A 138 -11.08 -16.19 5.27
N LYS A 139 -10.65 -15.55 6.37
CA LYS A 139 -11.52 -15.32 7.52
C LYS A 139 -12.64 -14.31 7.22
N ILE A 140 -12.32 -13.25 6.46
CA ILE A 140 -13.31 -12.28 5.97
C ILE A 140 -14.35 -12.98 5.11
N ASP A 141 -13.94 -13.81 4.14
CA ASP A 141 -14.86 -14.54 3.26
C ASP A 141 -15.78 -15.47 4.07
N GLN A 142 -15.24 -16.17 5.06
CA GLN A 142 -16.02 -17.02 5.96
C GLN A 142 -17.04 -16.23 6.77
N LEU A 143 -16.64 -15.08 7.34
CA LEU A 143 -17.53 -14.23 8.13
C LEU A 143 -18.63 -13.60 7.26
N GLN A 144 -18.32 -13.21 6.02
CA GLN A 144 -19.30 -12.72 5.06
C GLN A 144 -20.35 -13.79 4.71
N LEU A 145 -19.91 -15.05 4.54
CA LEU A 145 -20.81 -16.17 4.31
C LEU A 145 -21.71 -16.41 5.53
N GLN A 146 -21.14 -16.43 6.74
CA GLN A 146 -21.89 -16.60 7.99
C GLN A 146 -22.91 -15.48 8.20
N LEU A 147 -22.52 -14.22 7.95
CA LEU A 147 -23.41 -13.07 8.02
C LEU A 147 -24.59 -13.23 7.05
N THR A 148 -24.31 -13.58 5.80
CA THR A 148 -25.35 -13.83 4.79
C THR A 148 -26.31 -14.94 5.22
N HIS A 149 -25.80 -16.02 5.80
CA HIS A 149 -26.64 -17.10 6.32
C HIS A 149 -27.50 -16.66 7.51
N ALA A 150 -26.93 -15.90 8.46
CA ALA A 150 -27.65 -15.38 9.60
C ALA A 150 -28.77 -14.41 9.19
N GLU A 151 -28.51 -13.53 8.22
CA GLU A 151 -29.49 -12.60 7.65
C GLU A 151 -30.65 -13.33 6.97
N ARG A 152 -30.36 -14.39 6.21
CA ARG A 152 -31.41 -15.25 5.62
C ARG A 152 -32.24 -15.93 6.69
N GLY A 153 -31.59 -16.50 7.71
CA GLY A 153 -32.26 -17.14 8.84
C GLY A 153 -33.18 -16.19 9.59
N LEU A 154 -32.71 -14.97 9.89
CA LEU A 154 -33.51 -13.92 10.52
C LEU A 154 -34.71 -13.52 9.67
N THR A 155 -34.51 -13.37 8.35
CA THR A 155 -35.58 -13.04 7.41
C THR A 155 -36.64 -14.13 7.37
N GLN A 156 -36.22 -15.39 7.35
CA GLN A 156 -37.14 -16.53 7.36
C GLN A 156 -37.91 -16.64 8.68
N ALA A 157 -37.25 -16.43 9.81
CA ALA A 157 -37.89 -16.42 11.13
C ALA A 157 -38.94 -15.30 11.24
N LYS A 158 -38.61 -14.07 10.80
CA LYS A 158 -39.56 -12.94 10.75
C LYS A 158 -40.79 -13.28 9.92
N ARG A 159 -40.58 -13.86 8.73
CA ARG A 159 -41.68 -14.29 7.85
C ARG A 159 -42.54 -15.39 8.50
N GLY A 160 -41.91 -16.35 9.19
CA GLY A 160 -42.61 -17.38 9.95
C GLY A 160 -43.51 -16.80 11.04
N PHE A 161 -42.98 -15.87 11.85
CA PHE A 161 -43.74 -15.17 12.87
C PHE A 161 -44.89 -14.34 12.30
N GLU A 162 -44.69 -13.67 11.16
CA GLU A 162 -45.77 -12.93 10.50
C GLU A 162 -46.90 -13.85 10.01
N ILE A 163 -46.55 -15.00 9.44
CA ILE A 163 -47.54 -16.01 9.02
C ILE A 163 -48.32 -16.53 10.23
N GLU A 164 -47.63 -16.93 11.30
CA GLU A 164 -48.26 -17.44 12.51
C GLU A 164 -49.15 -16.39 13.19
N ARG A 165 -48.65 -15.15 13.31
CA ARG A 165 -49.44 -14.01 13.81
C ARG A 165 -50.70 -13.82 12.98
N ASN A 166 -50.58 -13.79 11.65
CA ASN A 166 -51.74 -13.61 10.77
C ASN A 166 -52.74 -14.78 10.90
N HIS A 167 -52.25 -16.02 11.03
CA HIS A 167 -53.09 -17.18 11.27
C HIS A 167 -53.88 -17.05 12.59
N ILE A 168 -53.21 -16.69 13.69
CA ILE A 168 -53.87 -16.44 14.99
C ILE A 168 -54.92 -15.33 14.87
N LEU A 169 -54.56 -14.18 14.27
CA LEU A 169 -55.48 -13.03 14.12
C LEU A 169 -56.70 -13.37 13.26
N SER A 170 -56.56 -14.26 12.28
CA SER A 170 -57.65 -14.72 11.41
C SER A 170 -58.50 -15.85 12.01
N SER A 171 -58.06 -16.46 13.12
CA SER A 171 -58.73 -17.61 13.73
C SER A 171 -60.08 -17.27 14.38
N THR A 172 -61.01 -18.22 14.39
CA THR A 172 -62.35 -18.08 14.99
C THR A 172 -62.26 -17.82 16.50
N SER A 173 -61.38 -18.52 17.22
CA SER A 173 -61.16 -18.27 18.66
C SER A 173 -60.69 -16.85 18.95
N TRP A 174 -59.74 -16.32 18.17
CA TRP A 174 -59.30 -14.94 18.34
C TRP A 174 -60.42 -13.94 18.01
N ARG A 175 -61.16 -14.14 16.91
CA ARG A 175 -62.28 -13.28 16.51
C ARG A 175 -63.41 -13.21 17.55
N ILE A 176 -63.70 -14.32 18.24
CA ILE A 176 -64.72 -14.39 19.28
C ILE A 176 -64.23 -13.76 20.60
N THR A 177 -62.96 -13.93 20.94
CA THR A 177 -62.40 -13.47 22.23
C THR A 177 -61.82 -12.05 22.20
N ALA A 178 -61.54 -11.49 21.02
CA ALA A 178 -60.98 -10.14 20.87
C ALA A 178 -61.87 -9.00 21.42
N PRO A 179 -63.21 -9.01 21.30
CA PRO A 179 -64.06 -7.96 21.88
C PRO A 179 -64.20 -8.02 23.41
N LEU A 180 -63.73 -9.11 24.04
CA LEU A 180 -63.82 -9.35 25.49
C LEU A 180 -62.52 -8.98 26.24
N ARG A 181 -61.52 -8.43 25.52
CA ARG A 181 -60.21 -8.02 26.05
C ARG A 181 -60.03 -6.51 25.98
#